data_AF-K0RF39-F1
#
_entry.id   AF-K0RF39-F1
#
_cell.length_a   1.000
_cell.length_b   1.000
_cell.length_c   1.000
_cell.angle_alpha   90.00
_cell.angle_beta   90.00
_cell.angle_gamma   90.00
#
_symmetry.space_group_name_H-M   'P 1'
#
loop_
_entity.id
_entity.type
_entity.pdbx_description
1 polymer ?
#
loop_
_entity_poly.entity_id
_entity_poly.type
_entity_poly.pdbx_seq_one_letter_code
_entity_poly.pdbx_strand_id
1 'polypeptide(L)'
;PISSNTTREEIQSSIDKPGKLYSQFEQALTDLQIAASSRKRKRQADPFSRKLQTSDFTMVGDHVGFVVRDDYAVFKIDTFQWSDSDEDTMSGKGYEEIWQGWNDLTNSAADAGVTRLIVDIIGNGGGNVDLGYALASFMYPDAQWADFSNTYDVS
;
A
#
# COMPACT_ATOMS: atom_id res chain seq x y z
N PRO A 1 -8.13 -34.75 10.18
CA PRO A 1 -8.90 -34.52 8.93
C PRO A 1 -10.00 -33.48 9.19
N ILE A 2 -9.77 -32.24 8.78
CA ILE A 2 -10.79 -31.18 8.84
C ILE A 2 -11.80 -31.49 7.73
N SER A 3 -13.08 -31.59 8.08
CA SER A 3 -14.14 -32.00 7.15
C SER A 3 -14.44 -30.88 6.16
N SER A 4 -14.64 -31.22 4.89
CA SER A 4 -14.91 -30.27 3.79
C SER A 4 -16.20 -29.44 3.96
N ASN A 5 -17.10 -29.84 4.87
CA ASN A 5 -18.31 -29.09 5.18
C ASN A 5 -18.02 -27.89 6.10
N THR A 6 -17.06 -28.02 7.02
CA THR A 6 -16.66 -26.95 7.95
C THR A 6 -16.11 -25.74 7.18
N THR A 7 -15.33 -26.01 6.13
CA THR A 7 -14.71 -24.97 5.29
C THR A 7 -15.73 -24.18 4.47
N ARG A 8 -16.81 -24.81 4.00
CA ARG A 8 -17.84 -24.14 3.17
C ARG A 8 -18.71 -23.19 3.98
N GLU A 9 -19.05 -23.57 5.21
CA GLU A 9 -19.83 -22.74 6.13
C GLU A 9 -19.00 -21.55 6.63
N GLU A 10 -17.71 -21.75 6.88
CA GLU A 10 -16.78 -20.67 7.23
C GLU A 10 -16.58 -19.68 6.07
N ILE A 11 -16.47 -20.17 4.83
CA ILE A 11 -16.40 -19.32 3.62
C ILE A 11 -17.69 -18.52 3.44
N GLN A 12 -18.87 -19.14 3.62
CA GLN A 12 -20.13 -18.41 3.51
C GLN A 12 -20.27 -17.36 4.63
N SER A 13 -19.84 -17.69 5.84
CA SER A 13 -19.85 -16.77 6.98
C SER A 13 -18.92 -15.56 6.79
N SER A 14 -17.75 -15.72 6.16
CA SER A 14 -16.84 -14.60 5.90
C SER A 14 -17.32 -13.69 4.78
N ILE A 15 -18.08 -14.22 3.82
CA ILE A 15 -18.80 -13.45 2.79
C ILE A 15 -19.98 -12.68 3.40
N ASP A 16 -20.76 -13.32 4.29
CA ASP A 16 -21.96 -12.73 4.88
C ASP A 16 -21.63 -11.73 6.01
N LYS A 17 -20.48 -11.89 6.67
CA LYS A 17 -19.97 -11.00 7.72
C LYS A 17 -18.49 -10.68 7.49
N PRO A 18 -18.20 -9.80 6.53
CA PRO A 18 -16.83 -9.38 6.29
C PRO A 18 -16.18 -8.78 7.53
N GLY A 19 -14.88 -9.02 7.70
CA GLY A 19 -14.09 -8.52 8.82
C GLY A 19 -13.99 -6.99 8.86
N LYS A 20 -13.47 -6.47 9.97
CA LYS A 20 -13.35 -5.03 10.22
C LYS A 20 -12.55 -4.30 9.14
N LEU A 21 -11.48 -4.90 8.62
CA LEU A 21 -10.68 -4.31 7.54
C LEU A 21 -11.39 -4.27 6.20
N TYR A 22 -12.14 -5.32 5.84
CA TYR A 22 -12.93 -5.28 4.61
C TYR A 22 -13.98 -4.16 4.68
N SER A 23 -14.61 -3.98 5.84
CA SER A 23 -15.53 -2.86 6.06
C SER A 23 -14.84 -1.49 5.95
N GLN A 24 -13.61 -1.37 6.45
CA GLN A 24 -12.79 -0.15 6.31
C GLN A 24 -12.35 0.07 4.86
N PHE A 25 -12.05 -0.99 4.11
CA PHE A 25 -11.73 -0.94 2.69
C PHE A 25 -12.93 -0.48 1.85
N GLU A 26 -14.12 -1.04 2.08
CA GLU A 26 -15.37 -0.63 1.42
C GLU A 26 -15.70 0.85 1.72
N GLN A 27 -15.48 1.28 2.97
CA GLN A 27 -15.62 2.69 3.34
C GLN A 27 -14.59 3.57 2.61
N ALA A 28 -13.32 3.15 2.57
CA ALA A 28 -12.27 3.88 1.86
C ALA A 28 -12.53 3.95 0.35
N LEU A 29 -13.06 2.87 -0.26
CA LEU A 29 -13.50 2.86 -1.66
C LEU A 29 -14.64 3.85 -1.90
N THR A 30 -15.62 3.88 -1.00
CA THR A 30 -16.74 4.83 -1.07
C THR A 30 -16.23 6.27 -0.97
N ASP A 31 -15.34 6.54 -0.02
CA ASP A 31 -14.74 7.86 0.17
C ASP A 31 -13.89 8.27 -1.04
N LEU A 32 -13.15 7.32 -1.63
CA LEU A 32 -12.40 7.52 -2.88
C LEU A 32 -13.31 7.84 -4.07
N GLN A 33 -14.45 7.16 -4.21
CA GLN A 33 -15.42 7.44 -5.27
C GLN A 33 -16.03 8.84 -5.12
N ILE A 34 -16.38 9.23 -3.89
CA ILE A 34 -16.88 10.58 -3.58
C ILE A 34 -15.80 11.63 -3.87
N ALA A 35 -14.55 11.37 -3.44
CA ALA A 35 -13.42 12.25 -3.69
C ALA A 35 -13.10 12.36 -5.19
N ALA A 36 -13.11 11.26 -5.94
CA ALA A 36 -12.87 11.25 -7.38
C ALA A 36 -13.96 12.01 -8.15
N SER A 37 -15.22 11.83 -7.75
CA SER A 37 -16.37 12.58 -8.30
C SER A 37 -16.28 14.07 -8.01
N SER A 38 -15.79 14.44 -6.82
CA SER A 38 -15.52 15.83 -6.43
C SER A 38 -14.31 16.43 -7.16
N ARG A 39 -13.24 15.63 -7.39
CA ARG A 39 -12.06 16.02 -8.18
C ARG A 39 -12.39 16.24 -9.66
N LYS A 40 -13.32 15.46 -10.25
CA LYS A 40 -13.81 15.71 -11.62
C LYS A 40 -14.42 17.11 -11.77
N ARG A 41 -15.11 17.61 -10.73
CA ARG A 41 -15.66 18.99 -10.72
C ARG A 41 -14.58 20.06 -10.52
N LYS A 42 -13.51 19.74 -9.79
CA LYS A 42 -12.42 20.70 -9.47
C LYS A 42 -11.34 20.80 -10.56
N ARG A 43 -11.14 19.73 -11.35
CA ARG A 43 -10.13 19.65 -12.43
C ARG A 43 -10.30 20.65 -13.58
N GLN A 44 -11.43 21.35 -13.67
CA GLN A 44 -11.62 22.37 -14.70
C GLN A 44 -10.88 23.68 -14.40
N ALA A 45 -10.23 23.82 -13.23
CA ALA A 45 -9.62 25.08 -12.80
C ALA A 45 -8.23 24.95 -12.11
N ASP A 46 -7.49 23.84 -12.27
CA ASP A 46 -6.27 23.62 -11.47
C ASP A 46 -4.95 23.67 -12.28
N PRO A 47 -4.11 24.70 -12.08
CA PRO A 47 -2.78 24.81 -12.68
C PRO A 47 -1.74 23.80 -12.13
N PHE A 48 -2.07 22.97 -11.13
CA PHE A 48 -1.17 21.96 -10.55
C PHE A 48 -1.25 20.56 -11.22
N SER A 49 -1.72 20.48 -12.46
CA SER A 49 -1.92 19.22 -13.20
C SER A 49 -0.62 18.53 -13.69
N ARG A 50 0.54 18.84 -13.11
CA ARG A 50 1.80 18.16 -13.44
C ARG A 50 1.77 16.74 -12.87
N LYS A 51 1.80 15.74 -13.77
CA LYS A 51 2.08 14.35 -13.36
C LYS A 51 3.47 14.32 -12.73
N LEU A 52 3.59 13.76 -11.53
CA LEU A 52 4.88 13.47 -10.92
C LEU A 52 5.69 12.58 -11.86
N GLN A 53 6.93 12.97 -12.11
CA GLN A 53 7.91 12.17 -12.85
C GLN A 53 8.84 11.48 -11.86
N THR A 54 9.44 10.34 -12.23
CA THR A 54 10.37 9.63 -11.34
C THR A 54 11.53 10.52 -10.85
N SER A 55 11.96 11.49 -11.66
CA SER A 55 12.97 12.49 -11.26
C SER A 55 12.57 13.40 -10.11
N ASP A 56 11.27 13.47 -9.78
CA ASP A 56 10.77 14.26 -8.66
C ASP A 56 10.92 13.52 -7.32
N PHE A 57 11.35 12.26 -7.33
CA PHE A 57 11.46 11.40 -6.15
C PHE A 57 12.93 11.27 -5.70
N THR A 58 13.11 11.25 -4.38
CA THR A 58 14.29 10.68 -3.74
C THR A 58 14.18 9.17 -3.85
N MET A 59 15.02 8.55 -4.68
CA MET A 59 15.03 7.10 -4.86
C MET A 59 15.80 6.42 -3.74
N VAL A 60 15.24 5.33 -3.22
CA VAL A 60 15.89 4.40 -2.32
C VAL A 60 15.95 3.08 -3.08
N GLY A 61 17.13 2.73 -3.58
CA GLY A 61 17.29 1.64 -4.54
C GLY A 61 16.68 1.97 -5.91
N ASP A 62 16.24 0.93 -6.61
CA ASP A 62 15.80 1.01 -8.01
C ASP A 62 14.28 1.04 -8.18
N HIS A 63 13.53 0.70 -7.12
CA HIS A 63 12.09 0.42 -7.21
C HIS A 63 11.24 1.21 -6.22
N VAL A 64 11.86 1.75 -5.17
CA VAL A 64 11.21 2.59 -4.17
C VAL A 64 11.67 4.03 -4.28
N GLY A 65 10.73 4.97 -4.15
CA GLY A 65 11.06 6.39 -4.08
C GLY A 65 10.05 7.16 -3.28
N PHE A 66 10.44 8.32 -2.77
CA PHE A 66 9.52 9.20 -2.06
C PHE A 66 9.73 10.67 -2.37
N VAL A 67 8.69 11.47 -2.11
CA VAL A 67 8.77 12.94 -2.16
C VAL A 67 7.85 13.54 -1.12
N VAL A 68 8.33 14.59 -0.44
CA VAL A 68 7.54 15.40 0.50
C VAL A 68 7.20 16.73 -0.16
N ARG A 69 5.93 17.11 -0.11
CA ARG A 69 5.38 18.40 -0.55
C ARG A 69 4.73 19.10 0.62
N ASP A 70 4.33 20.35 0.43
CA ASP A 70 3.80 21.21 1.51
C ASP A 70 2.59 20.61 2.24
N ASP A 71 1.74 19.84 1.54
CA ASP A 71 0.47 19.33 2.09
C ASP A 71 0.31 17.81 2.01
N TYR A 72 1.21 17.10 1.33
CA TYR A 72 1.21 15.65 1.24
C TYR A 72 2.60 15.08 0.98
N ALA A 73 2.77 13.82 1.34
CA ALA A 73 3.90 13.00 1.00
C ALA A 73 3.47 11.92 0.00
N VAL A 74 4.37 11.51 -0.89
CA VAL A 74 4.15 10.41 -1.83
C VAL A 74 5.20 9.34 -1.60
N PHE A 75 4.74 8.11 -1.38
CA PHE A 75 5.57 6.90 -1.42
C PHE A 75 5.29 6.17 -2.73
N LYS A 76 6.31 5.87 -3.51
CA LYS A 76 6.20 5.19 -4.80
C LYS A 76 6.88 3.83 -4.73
N ILE A 77 6.19 2.83 -5.27
CA ILE A 77 6.70 1.46 -5.38
C ILE A 77 6.38 0.94 -6.79
N ASP A 78 7.42 0.69 -7.58
CA ASP A 78 7.27 0.35 -9.00
C ASP A 78 6.95 -1.13 -9.24
N THR A 79 7.33 -2.03 -8.34
CA THR A 79 7.09 -3.47 -8.43
C THR A 79 7.16 -4.09 -7.03
N PHE A 80 6.61 -5.28 -6.83
CA PHE A 80 6.89 -6.15 -5.68
C PHE A 80 7.81 -7.32 -6.05
N GLN A 81 8.40 -7.29 -7.25
CA GLN A 81 9.25 -8.34 -7.80
C GLN A 81 10.65 -7.78 -8.04
N TRP A 82 11.64 -8.16 -7.23
CA TRP A 82 13.04 -7.81 -7.47
C TRP A 82 13.69 -8.91 -8.30
N SER A 83 14.62 -8.52 -9.19
CA SER A 83 15.26 -9.43 -10.14
C SER A 83 16.39 -10.27 -9.53
N ASP A 84 16.87 -9.91 -8.34
CA ASP A 84 18.03 -10.54 -7.73
C ASP A 84 17.63 -11.68 -6.81
N SER A 85 18.30 -12.82 -6.99
CA SER A 85 18.11 -14.11 -6.33
C SER A 85 18.30 -14.12 -4.80
N ASP A 86 18.47 -12.97 -4.15
CA ASP A 86 18.54 -12.83 -2.70
C ASP A 86 17.10 -12.69 -2.17
N GLU A 87 16.38 -13.81 -2.26
CA GLU A 87 15.07 -14.12 -1.69
C GLU A 87 14.23 -12.90 -1.26
N ASP A 88 13.25 -12.54 -2.09
CA ASP A 88 12.12 -11.65 -1.77
C ASP A 88 11.36 -12.14 -0.53
N THR A 89 11.98 -12.00 0.63
CA THR A 89 11.51 -12.48 1.93
C THR A 89 11.46 -11.28 2.87
N MET A 90 10.82 -11.45 4.03
CA MET A 90 10.75 -10.45 5.10
C MET A 90 12.11 -10.04 5.70
N SER A 91 13.23 -10.48 5.13
CA SER A 91 14.60 -10.11 5.48
C SER A 91 15.50 -9.90 4.26
N GLY A 92 14.94 -9.88 3.05
CA GLY A 92 15.66 -9.71 1.80
C GLY A 92 15.86 -8.25 1.40
N LYS A 93 16.61 -8.03 0.32
CA LYS A 93 16.90 -6.68 -0.20
C LYS A 93 15.64 -5.86 -0.51
N GLY A 94 14.61 -6.51 -1.08
CA GLY A 94 13.32 -5.86 -1.34
C GLY A 94 12.64 -5.36 -0.06
N TYR A 95 12.72 -6.13 1.02
CA TYR A 95 12.20 -5.70 2.33
C TYR A 95 12.98 -4.51 2.87
N GLU A 96 14.32 -4.55 2.82
CA GLU A 96 15.18 -3.46 3.29
C GLU A 96 14.93 -2.16 2.51
N GLU A 97 14.77 -2.23 1.19
CA GLU A 97 14.50 -1.08 0.33
C GLU A 97 13.16 -0.41 0.68
N ILE A 98 12.09 -1.21 0.86
CA ILE A 98 10.78 -0.71 1.28
C ILE A 98 10.84 -0.12 2.69
N TRP A 99 11.49 -0.81 3.64
CA TRP A 99 11.62 -0.37 5.02
C TRP A 99 12.39 0.95 5.14
N GLN A 100 13.53 1.05 4.45
CA GLN A 100 14.35 2.26 4.47
C GLN A 100 13.60 3.42 3.81
N GLY A 101 12.99 3.19 2.63
CA GLY A 101 12.19 4.22 1.97
C GLY A 101 11.03 4.71 2.84
N TRP A 102 10.35 3.79 3.55
CA TRP A 102 9.25 4.15 4.44
C TRP A 102 9.73 5.00 5.63
N ASN A 103 10.82 4.60 6.27
CA ASN A 103 11.41 5.37 7.37
C ASN A 103 11.87 6.76 6.93
N ASP A 104 12.58 6.85 5.81
CA ASP A 104 13.08 8.12 5.29
C ASP A 104 11.92 9.06 4.93
N LEU A 105 10.86 8.53 4.32
CA LEU A 105 9.65 9.29 4.03
C LEU A 105 8.95 9.78 5.30
N THR A 106 8.67 8.88 6.25
CA THR A 106 7.89 9.21 7.45
C THR A 106 8.61 10.21 8.33
N ASN A 107 9.94 10.09 8.45
CA ASN A 107 10.78 11.09 9.13
C ASN A 107 10.75 12.44 8.40
N SER A 108 10.96 12.45 7.09
CA SER A 108 10.94 13.68 6.29
C SER A 108 9.56 14.38 6.31
N ALA A 109 8.48 13.60 6.30
CA ALA A 109 7.12 14.11 6.39
C ALA A 109 6.84 14.69 7.79
N ALA A 110 7.30 14.02 8.85
CA ALA A 110 7.17 14.50 10.22
C ALA A 110 7.92 15.83 10.43
N ASP A 111 9.16 15.94 9.93
CA ASP A 111 9.97 17.15 9.99
C ASP A 111 9.30 18.33 9.24
N ALA A 112 8.57 18.03 8.16
CA ALA A 112 7.80 19.00 7.39
C ALA A 112 6.39 19.27 7.96
N GLY A 113 5.95 18.56 9.01
CA GLY A 113 4.60 18.68 9.56
C GLY A 113 3.49 18.13 8.65
N VAL A 114 3.85 17.24 7.71
CA VAL A 114 2.95 16.65 6.72
C VAL A 114 2.35 15.36 7.26
N THR A 115 1.02 15.25 7.22
CA THR A 115 0.28 14.09 7.76
C THR A 115 -0.51 13.31 6.71
N ARG A 116 -0.52 13.78 5.46
CA ARG A 116 -1.24 13.13 4.36
C ARG A 116 -0.27 12.34 3.51
N LEU A 117 -0.57 11.06 3.30
CA LEU A 117 0.21 10.16 2.48
C LEU A 117 -0.56 9.74 1.23
N ILE A 118 0.13 9.70 0.10
CA ILE A 118 -0.30 9.03 -1.12
C ILE A 118 0.67 7.88 -1.36
N VAL A 119 0.14 6.67 -1.49
CA VAL A 119 0.91 5.51 -1.96
C VAL A 119 0.66 5.34 -3.45
N ASP A 120 1.69 5.58 -4.26
CA ASP A 120 1.68 5.44 -5.72
C ASP A 120 2.17 4.05 -6.13
N ILE A 121 1.20 3.19 -6.46
CA ILE A 121 1.41 1.86 -7.04
C ILE A 121 0.98 1.80 -8.51
N ILE A 122 0.83 2.95 -9.18
CA ILE A 122 0.41 2.98 -10.58
C ILE A 122 1.52 2.35 -11.44
N GLY A 123 1.15 1.35 -12.24
CA GLY A 123 2.09 0.62 -13.09
C GLY A 123 2.79 -0.54 -12.38
N ASN A 124 2.53 -0.73 -11.08
CA ASN A 124 3.03 -1.87 -10.32
C ASN A 124 2.27 -3.14 -10.73
N GLY A 125 3.00 -4.09 -11.33
CA GLY A 125 2.44 -5.36 -11.82
C GLY A 125 2.20 -6.41 -10.72
N GLY A 126 2.51 -6.09 -9.47
CA GLY A 126 2.55 -7.03 -8.35
C GLY A 126 3.95 -7.62 -8.18
N GLY A 127 4.01 -8.83 -7.65
CA GLY A 127 5.25 -9.55 -7.33
C GLY A 127 5.09 -10.39 -6.08
N ASN A 128 6.10 -10.38 -5.22
CA ASN A 128 6.11 -11.14 -3.98
C ASN A 128 5.10 -10.58 -2.96
N VAL A 129 4.23 -11.46 -2.46
CA VAL A 129 3.17 -11.13 -1.50
C VAL A 129 3.75 -10.69 -0.15
N ASP A 130 4.87 -11.26 0.29
CA ASP A 130 5.52 -10.89 1.55
C ASP A 130 5.96 -9.43 1.56
N LEU A 131 6.41 -8.89 0.43
CA LEU A 131 6.77 -7.48 0.30
C LEU A 131 5.53 -6.56 0.36
N GLY A 132 4.38 -7.04 -0.12
CA GLY A 132 3.10 -6.36 0.06
C GLY A 132 2.68 -6.31 1.54
N TYR A 133 2.84 -7.41 2.26
CA TYR A 133 2.60 -7.45 3.69
C TYR A 133 3.58 -6.61 4.49
N ALA A 134 4.86 -6.57 4.10
CA ALA A 134 5.86 -5.72 4.73
C ALA A 134 5.40 -4.26 4.71
N LEU A 135 5.04 -3.74 3.53
CA LEU A 135 4.52 -2.38 3.38
C LEU A 135 3.27 -2.16 4.24
N ALA A 136 2.31 -3.08 4.20
CA ALA A 136 1.08 -2.96 4.98
C ALA A 136 1.35 -2.92 6.49
N SER A 137 2.30 -3.72 6.98
CA SER A 137 2.71 -3.72 8.39
C SER A 137 3.35 -2.40 8.82
N PHE A 138 4.08 -1.72 7.92
CA PHE A 138 4.66 -0.41 8.19
C PHE A 138 3.59 0.70 8.24
N MET A 139 2.58 0.60 7.40
CA MET A 139 1.45 1.55 7.35
C MET A 139 0.51 1.41 8.55
N TYR A 140 0.35 0.19 9.07
CA TYR A 140 -0.57 -0.13 10.17
C TYR A 140 0.16 -0.94 11.25
N PRO A 141 1.09 -0.32 12.01
CA PRO A 141 1.93 -1.03 12.97
C PRO A 141 1.16 -1.67 14.13
N ASP A 142 -0.07 -1.21 14.40
CA ASP A 142 -0.95 -1.75 15.43
C ASP A 142 -1.89 -2.86 14.92
N ALA A 143 -1.88 -3.16 13.62
CA ALA A 143 -2.70 -4.21 13.05
C ALA A 143 -2.11 -5.59 13.38
N GLN A 144 -2.97 -6.55 13.70
CA GLN A 144 -2.55 -7.93 13.95
C GLN A 144 -2.42 -8.69 12.64
N TRP A 145 -1.61 -9.75 12.62
CA TRP A 145 -1.47 -10.58 11.41
C TRP A 145 -2.81 -11.12 10.90
N ALA A 146 -3.72 -11.47 11.81
CA ALA A 146 -5.07 -11.93 11.47
C ALA A 146 -5.91 -10.87 10.73
N ASP A 147 -5.53 -9.59 10.85
CA ASP A 147 -6.15 -8.51 10.10
C ASP A 147 -5.69 -8.57 8.62
N PHE A 148 -4.42 -8.90 8.35
CA PHE A 148 -3.87 -8.96 6.99
C PHE A 148 -4.07 -10.31 6.29
N SER A 149 -4.08 -11.41 7.04
CA SER A 149 -4.11 -12.75 6.46
C SER A 149 -5.45 -13.07 5.79
N ASN A 150 -5.42 -13.46 4.52
CA ASN A 150 -6.55 -13.96 3.76
C ASN A 150 -6.34 -15.44 3.43
N THR A 151 -7.43 -16.21 3.40
CA THR A 151 -7.41 -17.64 3.04
C THR A 151 -6.93 -17.88 1.61
N TYR A 152 -6.90 -16.85 0.77
CA TYR A 152 -6.43 -16.90 -0.62
C TYR A 152 -4.99 -16.44 -0.80
N ASP A 153 -4.30 -16.08 0.29
CA ASP A 153 -2.88 -15.75 0.23
C ASP A 153 -2.12 -17.07 0.09
N VAL A 154 -1.72 -17.37 -1.14
CA VAL A 154 -1.15 -18.67 -1.52
C VAL A 154 0.31 -18.70 -1.10
N SER A 155 0.63 -19.60 -0.18
CA SER A 155 2.01 -20.01 0.16
C SER A 155 2.72 -20.67 -1.00
#